data_AF-A0A176RYM0-F1
#
_entry.id   AF-A0A176RYM0-F1
#
_cell.length_a   1.000
_cell.length_b   1.000
_cell.length_c   1.000
_cell.angle_alpha   90.00
_cell.angle_beta   90.00
_cell.angle_gamma   90.00
#
_symmetry.space_group_name_H-M   'P 1'
#
loop_
_entity.id
_entity.type
_entity.pdbx_description
1 polymer ?
#
loop_
_entity_poly.entity_id
_entity_poly.type
_entity_poly.pdbx_seq_one_letter_code
_entity_poly.pdbx_strand_id
1 'polypeptide(L)'
;MTTFQNNFLLPNENILIVGYDYQKDEVDSSTQYLVDSRDNQGVFAEYQTQWGGADLIVGIRNDDNEQFGDHTTGNIALAYALTPNTRLMLSYGTAFKAPTFNELYFPNFGTPKLDPEESESIEIGLMATHPDYQWSLNAYHTKIDKLIATNFDAATGDFFADNINKAKISGIDGALSWQKAGWEFKLKGSWLKPED
;
A
#
# COMPACT_ATOMS: atom_id res chain seq x y z
N MET A 1 -12.76 11.91 8.19
CA MET A 1 -11.35 11.72 8.62
C MET A 1 -10.81 13.03 9.16
N THR A 2 -10.09 12.98 10.27
CA THR A 2 -9.39 14.13 10.87
C THR A 2 -7.97 13.70 11.20
N THR A 3 -6.98 14.54 10.85
CA THR A 3 -5.56 14.22 11.04
C THR A 3 -4.85 15.38 11.72
N PHE A 4 -3.99 15.05 12.67
CA PHE A 4 -3.00 15.94 13.26
C PHE A 4 -1.61 15.43 12.94
N GLN A 5 -0.73 16.30 12.44
CA GLN A 5 0.64 15.95 12.08
C GLN A 5 1.58 17.08 12.47
N ASN A 6 2.76 16.72 12.96
CA ASN A 6 3.86 17.65 13.19
C ASN A 6 5.14 17.16 12.53
N ASN A 7 5.89 18.10 11.94
CA ASN A 7 7.15 17.85 11.25
C ASN A 7 8.27 18.55 12.02
N PHE A 8 9.18 17.77 12.59
CA PHE A 8 10.36 18.27 13.28
C PHE A 8 11.54 18.26 12.33
N LEU A 9 12.08 19.44 12.04
CA LEU A 9 13.37 19.56 11.38
C LEU A 9 14.48 19.29 12.40
N LEU A 10 15.28 18.26 12.13
CA LEU A 10 16.39 17.82 12.95
C LEU A 10 17.72 18.25 12.32
N PRO A 11 18.86 18.15 13.03
CA PRO A 11 20.17 18.39 12.44
C PRO A 11 20.43 17.52 11.19
N ASN A 12 21.31 17.99 10.30
CA ASN A 12 21.63 17.37 9.01
C ASN A 12 20.45 17.25 8.03
N GLU A 13 19.50 18.20 8.10
CA GLU A 13 18.31 18.22 7.22
C GLU A 13 17.41 16.99 7.36
N ASN A 14 17.56 16.25 8.47
CA ASN A 14 16.70 15.12 8.79
C ASN A 14 15.31 15.62 9.20
N ILE A 15 14.27 14.84 8.89
CA ILE A 15 12.90 15.17 9.23
C ILE A 15 12.31 14.02 10.04
N LEU A 16 11.76 14.34 11.20
CA LEU A 16 10.90 13.43 11.96
C LEU A 16 9.46 13.92 11.85
N ILE A 17 8.60 13.09 11.29
CA ILE A 17 7.16 13.31 11.20
C ILE A 17 6.52 12.43 12.26
N VAL A 18 5.59 13.00 13.03
CA VAL A 18 4.71 12.23 13.92
C VAL A 18 3.28 12.70 13.71
N GLY A 19 2.34 11.80 13.86
CA GLY A 19 0.94 12.18 13.71
C GLY A 19 -0.03 11.19 14.31
N TYR A 20 -1.27 11.63 14.31
CA TYR A 20 -2.45 10.90 14.75
C TYR A 20 -3.60 11.18 13.79
N ASP A 21 -4.43 10.19 13.52
CA ASP A 21 -5.65 10.34 12.74
C ASP A 21 -6.81 9.54 13.30
N TYR A 22 -8.00 10.07 13.04
CA TYR A 22 -9.27 9.43 13.34
C TYR A 22 -10.10 9.35 12.06
N GLN A 23 -10.56 8.14 11.76
CA GLN A 23 -11.46 7.86 10.66
C GLN A 23 -12.71 7.18 11.20
N LYS A 24 -13.87 7.56 10.67
CA LYS A 24 -15.14 6.88 10.89
C LYS A 24 -15.74 6.61 9.53
N ASP A 25 -15.98 5.33 9.24
CA ASP A 25 -16.68 4.87 8.06
C ASP A 25 -18.15 4.64 8.43
N GLU A 26 -19.07 5.08 7.57
CA GLU A 26 -20.52 4.88 7.73
C GLU A 26 -21.13 4.36 6.43
N VAL A 27 -22.10 3.47 6.54
CA VAL A 27 -22.85 2.90 5.42
C VAL A 27 -24.24 3.52 5.38
N ASP A 28 -24.49 4.34 4.38
CA ASP A 28 -25.84 4.77 4.01
C ASP A 28 -26.36 3.87 2.88
N SER A 29 -27.36 3.04 3.17
CA SER A 29 -27.89 2.06 2.23
C SER A 29 -29.37 1.78 2.47
N SER A 30 -30.10 1.45 1.39
CA SER A 30 -31.46 0.91 1.48
C SER A 30 -31.50 -0.51 2.03
N THR A 31 -30.36 -1.20 2.04
CA THR A 31 -30.18 -2.52 2.65
C THR A 31 -29.82 -2.32 4.13
N GLN A 32 -30.44 -3.07 5.04
CA GLN A 32 -30.12 -3.00 6.46
C GLN A 32 -28.87 -3.84 6.77
N TYR A 33 -27.79 -3.19 7.22
CA TYR A 33 -26.55 -3.84 7.67
C TYR A 33 -26.61 -4.07 9.19
N LEU A 34 -25.96 -5.13 9.68
CA LEU A 34 -25.86 -5.43 11.11
C LEU A 34 -25.00 -4.42 11.87
N VAL A 35 -23.96 -3.92 11.19
CA VAL A 35 -23.09 -2.84 11.64
C VAL A 35 -23.03 -1.84 10.49
N ASP A 36 -23.34 -0.58 10.78
CA ASP A 36 -23.46 0.51 9.80
C ASP A 36 -22.38 1.58 9.97
N SER A 37 -21.55 1.47 11.00
CA SER A 37 -20.41 2.35 11.20
C SER A 37 -19.26 1.65 11.89
N ARG A 38 -18.05 2.15 11.65
CA ARG A 38 -16.82 1.69 12.30
C ARG A 38 -15.84 2.84 12.39
N ASP A 39 -15.14 2.98 13.50
CA ASP A 39 -14.01 3.89 13.61
C ASP A 39 -12.63 3.21 13.62
N ASN A 40 -11.61 4.04 13.37
CA ASN A 40 -10.21 3.66 13.33
C ASN A 40 -9.35 4.82 13.83
N GLN A 41 -8.47 4.54 14.79
CA GLN A 41 -7.54 5.50 15.37
C GLN A 41 -6.10 5.10 15.00
N GLY A 42 -5.39 5.99 14.32
CA GLY A 42 -4.01 5.76 13.90
C GLY A 42 -3.02 6.64 14.64
N VAL A 43 -1.88 6.07 15.05
CA VAL A 43 -0.69 6.82 15.48
C VAL A 43 0.47 6.41 14.58
N PHE A 44 1.24 7.38 14.10
CA PHE A 44 2.36 7.11 13.20
C PHE A 44 3.57 7.99 13.45
N ALA A 45 4.73 7.47 13.04
CA ALA A 45 5.98 8.19 12.98
C ALA A 45 6.75 7.82 11.71
N GLU A 46 7.39 8.81 11.09
CA GLU A 46 8.26 8.62 9.94
C GLU A 46 9.55 9.43 10.11
N TYR A 47 10.68 8.80 9.81
CA TYR A 47 11.99 9.42 9.82
C TYR A 47 12.58 9.45 8.41
N GLN A 48 12.96 10.64 7.97
CA GLN A 48 13.59 10.89 6.68
C GLN A 48 15.00 11.45 6.90
N THR A 49 15.98 10.90 6.18
CA THR A 49 17.37 11.35 6.29
C THR A 49 18.10 11.21 4.96
N GLN A 50 19.03 12.12 4.71
CA GLN A 50 19.91 12.10 3.54
C GLN A 50 21.38 12.10 3.98
N TRP A 51 22.18 11.21 3.40
CA TRP A 51 23.63 11.18 3.62
C TRP A 51 24.38 10.61 2.42
N GLY A 52 25.43 11.29 1.96
CA GLY A 52 26.35 10.73 0.97
C GLY A 52 25.72 10.22 -0.33
N GLY A 53 24.61 10.83 -0.79
CA GLY A 53 23.86 10.39 -1.98
C GLY A 53 22.81 9.31 -1.72
N ALA A 54 22.62 8.88 -0.47
CA ALA A 54 21.53 8.05 -0.01
C ALA A 54 20.41 8.91 0.58
N ASP A 55 19.16 8.58 0.24
CA ASP A 55 17.95 9.05 0.89
C ASP A 55 17.26 7.84 1.55
N LEU A 56 16.94 7.92 2.83
CA LEU A 56 16.25 6.87 3.58
C LEU A 56 14.96 7.41 4.19
N ILE A 57 13.92 6.62 4.10
CA ILE A 57 12.64 6.81 4.78
C ILE A 57 12.36 5.55 5.59
N VAL A 58 12.02 5.72 6.87
CA VAL A 58 11.54 4.64 7.73
C VAL A 58 10.27 5.11 8.41
N GLY A 59 9.19 4.36 8.23
CA GLY A 59 7.88 4.66 8.80
C GLY A 59 7.33 3.50 9.63
N ILE A 60 6.56 3.84 10.66
CA ILE A 60 5.78 2.89 11.44
C ILE A 60 4.43 3.53 11.78
N ARG A 61 3.39 2.71 11.76
CA ARG A 61 2.03 3.11 12.09
C ARG A 61 1.35 1.99 12.88
N ASN A 62 0.58 2.37 13.88
CA ASN A 62 -0.32 1.48 14.59
C ASN A 62 -1.75 2.03 14.46
N ASP A 63 -2.67 1.17 14.02
CA ASP A 63 -4.08 1.43 13.86
C ASP A 63 -4.87 0.60 14.87
N ASP A 64 -5.64 1.26 15.74
CA ASP A 64 -6.68 0.63 16.57
C ASP A 64 -8.00 0.70 15.80
N ASN A 65 -8.40 -0.42 15.21
CA ASN A 65 -9.61 -0.55 14.44
C ASN A 65 -10.76 -1.06 15.32
N GLU A 66 -11.90 -0.35 15.38
CA GLU A 66 -13.00 -0.70 16.29
C GLU A 66 -13.48 -2.16 16.18
N GLN A 67 -13.42 -2.74 14.97
CA GLN A 67 -13.84 -4.13 14.75
C GLN A 67 -12.69 -5.14 14.78
N PHE A 68 -11.50 -4.75 14.35
CA PHE A 68 -10.38 -5.68 14.10
C PHE A 68 -9.20 -5.53 15.07
N GLY A 69 -9.25 -4.55 15.97
CA GLY A 69 -8.23 -4.27 16.98
C GLY A 69 -6.97 -3.66 16.37
N ASP A 70 -5.85 -3.88 17.07
CA ASP A 70 -4.56 -3.29 16.76
C ASP A 70 -3.86 -3.91 15.54
N HIS A 71 -3.50 -3.08 14.57
CA HIS A 71 -2.66 -3.45 13.42
C HIS A 71 -1.43 -2.55 13.33
N THR A 72 -0.25 -3.15 13.34
CA THR A 72 1.01 -2.39 13.18
C THR A 72 1.58 -2.63 11.79
N THR A 73 1.77 -1.55 11.05
CA THR A 73 2.37 -1.55 9.72
C THR A 73 3.63 -0.69 9.70
N GLY A 74 4.52 -0.96 8.75
CA GLY A 74 5.74 -0.19 8.63
C GLY A 74 6.35 -0.28 7.25
N ASN A 75 7.24 0.66 6.95
CA ASN A 75 7.93 0.73 5.67
C ASN A 75 9.37 1.20 5.85
N ILE A 76 10.23 0.76 4.95
CA ILE A 76 11.58 1.25 4.77
C ILE A 76 11.83 1.44 3.28
N ALA A 77 12.36 2.59 2.89
CA ALA A 77 12.71 2.90 1.52
C ALA A 77 14.08 3.57 1.46
N LEU A 78 14.97 3.04 0.64
CA LEU A 78 16.31 3.55 0.38
C LEU A 78 16.43 3.91 -1.09
N ALA A 79 16.84 5.14 -1.38
CA ALA A 79 17.20 5.56 -2.72
C ALA A 79 18.66 6.04 -2.74
N TYR A 80 19.50 5.45 -3.59
CA TYR A 80 20.92 5.75 -3.66
C TYR A 80 21.35 6.23 -5.05
N ALA A 81 22.07 7.35 -5.10
CA ALA A 81 22.66 7.88 -6.33
C ALA A 81 23.88 7.04 -6.76
N LEU A 82 23.68 6.12 -7.71
CA LEU A 82 24.77 5.34 -8.32
C LEU A 82 25.68 6.22 -9.18
N THR A 83 25.08 7.21 -9.84
CA THR A 83 25.76 8.27 -10.62
C THR A 83 24.99 9.58 -10.41
N PRO A 84 25.49 10.74 -10.88
CA PRO A 84 24.73 11.99 -10.83
C PRO A 84 23.35 11.93 -11.51
N ASN A 85 23.17 10.98 -12.43
CA ASN A 85 21.97 10.87 -13.28
C ASN A 85 21.22 9.55 -13.06
N THR A 86 21.67 8.67 -12.16
CA THR A 86 21.10 7.33 -12.00
C THR A 86 20.88 7.02 -10.52
N ARG A 87 19.67 6.57 -10.18
CA ARG A 87 19.29 6.23 -8.81
C ARG A 87 18.76 4.80 -8.74
N LEU A 88 19.29 4.04 -7.79
CA LEU A 88 18.74 2.76 -7.36
C LEU A 88 17.75 3.02 -6.23
N MET A 89 16.62 2.33 -6.23
CA MET A 89 15.58 2.40 -5.22
C MET A 89 15.30 1.00 -4.69
N LEU A 90 15.18 0.86 -3.39
CA LEU A 90 14.79 -0.36 -2.70
C LEU A 90 13.74 0.00 -1.67
N SER A 91 12.63 -0.73 -1.63
CA SER A 91 11.62 -0.54 -0.60
C SER A 91 11.09 -1.87 -0.10
N TYR A 92 10.67 -1.87 1.17
CA TYR A 92 9.90 -2.92 1.79
C TYR A 92 8.82 -2.27 2.66
N GLY A 93 7.63 -2.83 2.65
CA GLY A 93 6.57 -2.36 3.53
C GLY A 93 5.49 -3.40 3.77
N THR A 94 4.78 -3.22 4.87
CA THR A 94 3.60 -4.00 5.22
C THR A 94 2.35 -3.13 5.18
N ALA A 95 1.20 -3.74 4.92
CA ALA A 95 -0.09 -3.09 4.96
C ALA A 95 -1.16 -4.09 5.40
N PHE A 96 -2.28 -3.59 5.91
CA PHE A 96 -3.47 -4.40 6.15
C PHE A 96 -4.69 -3.77 5.48
N LYS A 97 -5.70 -4.60 5.19
CA LYS A 97 -7.01 -4.16 4.71
C LYS A 97 -8.08 -4.85 5.55
N ALA A 98 -8.82 -4.05 6.31
CA ALA A 98 -10.02 -4.50 7.00
C ALA A 98 -11.11 -4.87 5.97
N PRO A 99 -11.87 -5.95 6.19
CA PRO A 99 -13.05 -6.28 5.40
C PRO A 99 -14.00 -5.09 5.28
N THR A 100 -14.59 -4.97 4.10
CA THR A 100 -15.65 -4.02 3.81
C THR A 100 -16.96 -4.46 4.46
N PHE A 101 -17.87 -3.51 4.69
CA PHE A 101 -19.21 -3.82 5.20
C PHE A 101 -19.98 -4.80 4.30
N ASN A 102 -19.73 -4.80 2.99
CA ASN A 102 -20.35 -5.75 2.07
C ASN A 102 -19.82 -7.17 2.26
N GLU A 103 -18.50 -7.33 2.35
CA GLU A 103 -17.85 -8.62 2.63
C GLU A 103 -18.28 -9.17 4.00
N LEU A 104 -18.62 -8.32 4.96
CA LEU A 104 -19.04 -8.75 6.30
C LEU A 104 -20.55 -9.00 6.43
N TYR A 105 -21.39 -8.13 5.85
CA TYR A 105 -22.81 -8.03 6.25
C TYR A 105 -23.80 -7.94 5.07
N PHE A 106 -23.36 -7.98 3.81
CA PHE A 106 -24.31 -7.95 2.70
C PHE A 106 -25.23 -9.20 2.74
N PRO A 107 -26.56 -9.07 2.65
CA PRO A 107 -27.46 -10.21 2.73
C PRO A 107 -27.14 -11.29 1.70
N ASN A 108 -27.09 -12.55 2.13
CA ASN A 108 -26.79 -13.73 1.29
C ASN A 108 -25.40 -13.68 0.62
N PHE A 109 -24.43 -12.94 1.18
CA PHE A 109 -23.05 -12.90 0.69
C PHE A 109 -22.02 -12.68 1.82
N GLY A 110 -22.32 -11.76 2.74
CA GLY A 110 -21.39 -11.34 3.77
C GLY A 110 -21.08 -12.43 4.80
N THR A 111 -19.83 -12.46 5.25
CA THR A 111 -19.31 -13.37 6.27
C THR A 111 -18.79 -12.54 7.45
N PRO A 112 -19.53 -12.46 8.58
CA PRO A 112 -19.14 -11.62 9.72
C PRO A 112 -17.83 -12.01 10.42
N LYS A 113 -17.31 -13.20 10.13
CA LYS A 113 -16.13 -13.80 10.75
C LYS A 113 -14.85 -13.66 9.91
N LEU A 114 -14.85 -12.76 8.92
CA LEU A 114 -13.66 -12.49 8.12
C LEU A 114 -12.58 -11.83 8.96
N ASP A 115 -11.34 -12.22 8.69
CA ASP A 115 -10.14 -11.56 9.17
C ASP A 115 -9.69 -10.45 8.19
N PRO A 116 -8.93 -9.45 8.65
CA PRO A 116 -8.17 -8.54 7.79
C PRO A 116 -7.20 -9.25 6.85
N GLU A 117 -7.08 -8.72 5.63
CA GLU A 117 -6.01 -9.08 4.70
C GLU A 117 -4.73 -8.40 5.16
N GLU A 118 -3.61 -9.11 5.14
CA GLU A 118 -2.29 -8.56 5.45
C GLU A 118 -1.40 -8.70 4.23
N SER A 119 -0.56 -7.71 3.97
CA SER A 119 0.35 -7.76 2.82
C SER A 119 1.76 -7.31 3.18
N GLU A 120 2.71 -7.91 2.49
CA GLU A 120 4.12 -7.54 2.51
C GLU A 120 4.58 -7.33 1.07
N SER A 121 5.22 -6.20 0.80
CA SER A 121 5.71 -5.83 -0.53
C SER A 121 7.19 -5.51 -0.47
N ILE A 122 7.95 -6.03 -1.44
CA ILE A 122 9.32 -5.62 -1.71
C ILE A 122 9.42 -5.10 -3.14
N GLU A 123 10.10 -3.97 -3.32
CA GLU A 123 10.32 -3.38 -4.63
C GLU A 123 11.79 -2.99 -4.83
N ILE A 124 12.25 -3.16 -6.07
CA ILE A 124 13.54 -2.68 -6.55
C ILE A 124 13.32 -1.85 -7.82
N GLY A 125 13.87 -0.64 -7.83
CA GLY A 125 13.73 0.30 -8.91
C GLY A 125 15.08 0.83 -9.38
N LEU A 126 15.20 1.10 -10.66
CA LEU A 126 16.32 1.82 -11.24
C LEU A 126 15.77 2.91 -12.14
N MET A 127 16.19 4.14 -11.91
CA MET A 127 15.81 5.28 -12.74
C MET A 127 17.03 6.04 -13.20
N ALA A 128 16.95 6.65 -14.38
CA ALA A 128 17.94 7.60 -14.83
C ALA A 128 17.30 8.79 -15.56
N THR A 129 17.91 9.96 -15.36
CA THR A 129 17.47 11.22 -15.95
C THR A 129 18.65 11.89 -16.65
N HIS A 130 18.51 12.10 -17.95
CA HIS A 130 19.44 12.82 -18.82
C HIS A 130 18.70 13.99 -19.49
N PRO A 131 19.40 14.98 -20.06
CA PRO A 131 18.75 16.14 -20.67
C PRO A 131 17.70 15.82 -21.75
N ASP A 132 17.97 14.80 -22.57
CA ASP A 132 17.09 14.41 -23.68
C ASP A 132 16.17 13.23 -23.35
N TYR A 133 16.40 12.51 -22.24
CA TYR A 133 15.61 11.33 -21.91
C TYR A 133 15.63 10.95 -20.44
N GLN A 134 14.56 10.30 -20.01
CA GLN A 134 14.42 9.71 -18.70
C GLN A 134 13.79 8.33 -18.82
N TRP A 135 14.22 7.40 -17.97
CA TRP A 135 13.61 6.08 -17.91
C TRP A 135 13.58 5.56 -16.49
N SER A 136 12.66 4.63 -16.25
CA SER A 136 12.56 3.89 -15.00
C SER A 136 12.20 2.44 -15.29
N LEU A 137 12.78 1.53 -14.50
CA LEU A 137 12.43 0.14 -14.46
C LEU A 137 12.22 -0.26 -13.00
N ASN A 138 11.08 -0.83 -12.67
CA ASN A 138 10.76 -1.29 -11.33
C ASN A 138 10.33 -2.74 -11.38
N ALA A 139 10.73 -3.52 -10.39
CA ALA A 139 10.25 -4.87 -10.17
C ALA A 139 9.74 -4.98 -8.73
N TYR A 140 8.61 -5.66 -8.56
CA TYR A 140 7.97 -5.78 -7.25
C TYR A 140 7.46 -7.20 -7.03
N HIS A 141 7.39 -7.56 -5.75
CA HIS A 141 6.77 -8.79 -5.28
C HIS A 141 5.96 -8.48 -4.03
N THR A 142 4.67 -8.77 -4.08
CA THR A 142 3.71 -8.61 -2.99
C THR A 142 3.17 -9.97 -2.61
N LYS A 143 3.14 -10.26 -1.30
CA LYS A 143 2.42 -11.39 -0.73
C LYS A 143 1.24 -10.83 0.04
N ILE A 144 0.08 -11.45 -0.11
CA ILE A 144 -1.14 -11.13 0.61
C ILE A 144 -1.54 -12.39 1.37
N ASP A 145 -1.63 -12.32 2.68
CA ASP A 145 -2.13 -13.36 3.56
C ASP A 145 -3.60 -13.07 3.90
N LYS A 146 -4.39 -14.14 4.04
CA LYS A 146 -5.84 -14.05 4.33
C LYS A 146 -6.64 -13.25 3.30
N LEU A 147 -6.23 -13.30 2.02
CA LEU A 147 -6.92 -12.61 0.92
C LEU A 147 -8.43 -12.95 0.95
N ILE A 148 -9.29 -11.96 0.93
CA ILE A 148 -10.74 -12.13 0.90
C ILE A 148 -11.15 -12.37 -0.55
N ALA A 149 -11.72 -13.54 -0.81
CA ALA A 149 -12.20 -13.94 -2.13
C ALA A 149 -13.64 -14.43 -2.05
N THR A 150 -14.32 -14.41 -3.21
CA THR A 150 -15.66 -14.99 -3.33
C THR A 150 -15.55 -16.50 -3.49
N ASN A 151 -16.24 -17.23 -2.62
CA ASN A 151 -16.33 -18.69 -2.64
C ASN A 151 -17.79 -19.14 -2.86
N PHE A 152 -18.00 -20.42 -3.18
CA PHE A 152 -19.31 -20.99 -3.49
C PHE A 152 -19.65 -22.15 -2.54
N ASP A 153 -20.78 -22.08 -1.86
CA ASP A 153 -21.28 -23.16 -1.02
C ASP A 153 -22.23 -24.06 -1.84
N ALA A 154 -21.76 -25.26 -2.17
CA ALA A 154 -22.54 -26.23 -2.94
C ALA A 154 -23.78 -26.78 -2.19
N ALA A 155 -23.84 -26.65 -0.86
CA ALA A 155 -24.98 -27.11 -0.06
C ALA A 155 -26.13 -26.11 -0.06
N THR A 156 -25.83 -24.81 -0.06
CA THR A 156 -26.85 -23.74 -0.08
C THR A 156 -27.11 -23.21 -1.49
N GLY A 157 -26.13 -23.30 -2.39
CA GLY A 157 -26.19 -22.73 -3.73
C GLY A 157 -25.83 -21.24 -3.78
N ASP A 158 -25.29 -20.69 -2.69
CA ASP A 158 -24.98 -19.27 -2.54
C ASP A 158 -23.48 -19.00 -2.66
N PHE A 159 -23.14 -17.75 -3.02
CA PHE A 159 -21.78 -17.23 -2.94
C PHE A 159 -21.56 -16.53 -1.61
N PHE A 160 -20.34 -16.61 -1.08
CA PHE A 160 -19.98 -15.92 0.16
C PHE A 160 -18.55 -15.39 0.12
N ALA A 161 -18.27 -14.35 0.90
CA ALA A 161 -16.90 -13.87 1.08
C ALA A 161 -16.12 -14.78 2.06
N ASP A 162 -14.88 -15.12 1.76
CA ASP A 162 -14.05 -16.02 2.57
C ASP A 162 -12.58 -15.58 2.54
N ASN A 163 -11.86 -15.77 3.65
CA ASN A 163 -10.40 -15.57 3.65
C ASN A 163 -9.73 -16.82 3.06
N ILE A 164 -9.12 -16.69 1.89
CA ILE A 164 -8.24 -17.71 1.30
C ILE A 164 -6.80 -17.54 1.79
N ASN A 165 -6.01 -18.62 1.71
CA ASN A 165 -4.71 -18.70 2.40
C ASN A 165 -3.73 -17.59 2.01
N LYS A 166 -3.32 -17.52 0.75
CA LYS A 166 -2.30 -16.57 0.28
C LYS A 166 -2.53 -16.21 -1.18
N ALA A 167 -2.21 -14.98 -1.55
CA ALA A 167 -2.01 -14.57 -2.94
C ALA A 167 -0.63 -13.93 -3.09
N LYS A 168 -0.05 -14.06 -4.28
CA LYS A 168 1.25 -13.49 -4.63
C LYS A 168 1.13 -12.74 -5.93
N ILE A 169 1.69 -11.55 -5.96
CA ILE A 169 1.67 -10.68 -7.13
C ILE A 169 3.11 -10.29 -7.42
N SER A 170 3.62 -10.65 -8.59
CA SER A 170 4.94 -10.21 -9.05
C SER A 170 4.81 -9.42 -10.33
N GLY A 171 5.57 -8.35 -10.50
CA GLY A 171 5.48 -7.54 -11.70
C GLY A 171 6.72 -6.74 -12.01
N ILE A 172 6.74 -6.21 -13.24
CA ILE A 172 7.77 -5.30 -13.75
C ILE A 172 7.06 -4.15 -14.47
N ASP A 173 7.44 -2.92 -14.12
CA ASP A 173 6.98 -1.70 -14.76
C ASP A 173 8.14 -0.94 -15.40
N GLY A 174 7.95 -0.51 -16.64
CA GLY A 174 8.92 0.25 -17.40
C GLY A 174 8.31 1.55 -17.93
N ALA A 175 9.06 2.63 -17.86
CA ALA A 175 8.73 3.88 -18.51
C ALA A 175 9.95 4.50 -19.20
N LEU A 176 9.73 5.10 -20.37
CA LEU A 176 10.71 5.86 -21.12
C LEU A 176 10.05 7.14 -21.62
N SER A 177 10.73 8.27 -21.44
CA SER A 177 10.39 9.53 -22.07
C SER A 177 11.63 10.07 -22.75
N TRP A 178 11.49 10.48 -24.00
CA TRP A 178 12.56 11.07 -24.80
C TRP A 178 12.04 12.35 -25.43
N GLN A 179 12.81 13.44 -25.29
CA GLN A 179 12.49 14.73 -25.86
C GLN A 179 13.72 15.29 -26.57
N LYS A 180 13.62 15.51 -27.88
CA LYS A 180 14.71 16.10 -28.66
C LYS A 180 14.19 16.79 -29.92
N ALA A 181 14.73 17.98 -30.20
CA ALA A 181 14.43 18.74 -31.43
C ALA A 181 12.93 18.93 -31.71
N GLY A 182 12.15 19.23 -30.66
CA GLY A 182 10.70 19.44 -30.75
C GLY A 182 9.84 18.18 -30.78
N TRP A 183 10.45 16.99 -30.80
CA TRP A 183 9.74 15.72 -30.67
C TRP A 183 9.67 15.30 -29.21
N GLU A 184 8.52 14.74 -28.83
CA GLU A 184 8.30 14.11 -27.53
C GLU A 184 7.77 12.70 -27.76
N PHE A 185 8.44 11.72 -27.17
CA PHE A 185 8.04 10.32 -27.17
C PHE A 185 7.90 9.82 -25.74
N LYS A 186 6.82 9.10 -25.44
CA LYS A 186 6.54 8.48 -24.15
C LYS A 186 6.08 7.04 -24.36
N LEU A 187 6.76 6.11 -23.70
CA LEU A 187 6.42 4.70 -23.68
C LEU A 187 6.28 4.26 -22.22
N LYS A 188 5.23 3.49 -21.94
CA LYS A 188 5.02 2.82 -20.66
C LYS A 188 4.58 1.38 -20.94
N GLY A 189 5.03 0.46 -20.10
CA GLY A 189 4.66 -0.94 -20.20
C GLY A 189 4.75 -1.62 -18.84
N SER A 190 3.89 -2.61 -18.64
CA SER A 190 3.76 -3.35 -17.39
C SER A 190 3.59 -4.83 -17.71
N TRP A 191 4.21 -5.68 -16.89
CA TRP A 191 3.98 -7.12 -16.86
C TRP A 191 3.65 -7.53 -15.44
N LEU A 192 2.60 -8.36 -15.28
CA LEU A 192 2.08 -8.79 -14.00
C LEU A 192 1.83 -10.30 -14.01
N LYS A 193 2.18 -10.97 -12.92
CA LYS A 193 1.91 -12.38 -12.67
C LYS A 193 1.29 -12.55 -11.27
N PRO A 194 -0.05 -12.68 -11.18
CA PRO A 194 -0.73 -13.08 -9.96
C PRO A 194 -0.76 -14.61 -9.81
N GLU A 195 -0.69 -15.10 -8.57
CA GLU A 195 -0.79 -16.51 -8.17
C GLU A 195 -1.58 -16.62 -6.84
N ASP A 196 -2.46 -17.63 -6.73
CA ASP A 196 -3.24 -17.95 -5.51
C ASP A 196 -2.85 -19.35 -4.97
#